data_AF-A0A955C999-F1
#
_entry.id   AF-A0A955C999-F1
#
_cell.length_a   1.000
_cell.length_b   1.000
_cell.length_c   1.000
_cell.angle_alpha   90.00
_cell.angle_beta   90.00
_cell.angle_gamma   90.00
#
_symmetry.space_group_name_H-M   'P 1'
#
loop_
_entity.id
_entity.type
_entity.pdbx_description
1 polymer ?
#
loop_
_entity_poly.entity_id
_entity_poly.type
_entity_poly.pdbx_seq_one_letter_code
_entity_poly.pdbx_strand_id
1 'polypeptide(L)'
;EHAADRELASGGSSEEALRYVEMGFIACIFLAIGATLYWMALATFAVRRNEALPEVPATCEECGYDLSYRPESGRCTECGGPLDVSLDPGVRRVGIAWEKTGGVRAWIRANAGVIWRPRSFYERLEMRRNEARGHGFVLLNCVAIGIVTGLSFTGLYFVDVGNSYLGRGISIGIIMAAAFAVFAWAVHCAIGAIAFLLAMYWRAAPVFAHISKVWQYESAFAWVVWVVFMAYTWIVVVFEAPLRDFVDIFGLRWYTIQPIVVLVMIGTMVVGWLFRYRRAILQTRWANL
;
A
#
# COMPACT_ATOMS: atom_id res chain seq x y z
N GLU A 1 31.65 -27.57 40.76
CA GLU A 1 30.36 -28.01 40.19
C GLU A 1 29.19 -27.09 40.56
N HIS A 2 28.84 -26.86 41.83
CA HIS A 2 27.63 -26.10 42.19
C HIS A 2 27.48 -24.64 41.70
N ALA A 3 28.54 -23.97 41.24
CA ALA A 3 28.42 -22.64 40.65
C ALA A 3 27.98 -22.66 39.18
N ALA A 4 28.41 -23.67 38.41
CA ALA A 4 28.07 -23.81 37.00
C ALA A 4 26.59 -24.21 36.80
N ASP A 5 26.03 -25.01 37.72
CA ASP A 5 24.62 -25.41 37.69
C ASP A 5 23.66 -24.24 37.98
N ARG A 6 24.11 -23.22 38.74
CA ARG A 6 23.30 -22.03 39.02
C ARG A 6 23.25 -21.07 37.84
N GLU A 7 24.33 -20.95 37.06
CA GLU A 7 24.33 -20.14 35.84
C GLU A 7 23.40 -20.73 34.77
N LEU A 8 23.43 -22.06 34.56
CA LEU A 8 22.52 -22.77 33.66
C LEU A 8 21.04 -22.64 34.05
N ALA A 9 20.72 -22.65 35.35
CA ALA A 9 19.35 -22.45 35.83
C ALA A 9 18.86 -20.99 35.66
N SER A 10 19.75 -20.00 35.70
CA SER A 10 19.37 -18.58 35.56
C SER A 10 19.12 -18.16 34.11
N GLY A 11 19.83 -18.75 33.14
CA GLY A 11 19.70 -18.43 31.71
C GLY A 11 18.33 -18.78 31.10
N GLY A 12 17.68 -19.85 31.60
CA GLY A 12 16.37 -20.28 31.11
C GLY A 12 15.26 -19.25 31.33
N SER A 13 15.25 -18.57 32.48
CA SER A 13 14.19 -17.61 32.81
C SER A 13 14.21 -16.34 31.94
N SER A 14 15.39 -15.90 31.50
CA SER A 14 15.52 -14.72 30.64
C SER A 14 15.12 -15.01 29.20
N GLU A 15 15.44 -16.21 28.68
CA GLU A 15 15.02 -16.61 27.33
C GLU A 15 13.51 -16.82 27.24
N GLU A 16 12.91 -17.44 28.27
CA GLU A 16 11.45 -17.61 28.33
C GLU A 16 10.74 -16.26 28.41
N ALA A 17 11.22 -15.33 29.25
CA ALA A 17 10.68 -13.98 29.33
C ALA A 17 10.76 -13.24 27.99
N LEU A 18 11.87 -13.36 27.26
CA LEU A 18 12.04 -12.76 25.94
C LEU A 18 11.02 -13.33 24.93
N ARG A 19 10.83 -14.66 24.91
CA ARG A 19 9.84 -15.31 24.04
C ARG A 19 8.41 -14.85 24.34
N TYR A 20 8.05 -14.65 25.62
CA TYR A 20 6.72 -14.13 25.98
C TYR A 20 6.52 -12.68 25.50
N VAL A 21 7.55 -11.84 25.60
CA VAL A 21 7.51 -10.46 25.08
C VAL A 21 7.38 -10.46 23.56
N GLU A 22 8.14 -11.31 22.86
CA GLU A 22 8.05 -11.47 21.40
C GLU A 22 6.65 -11.94 20.97
N MET A 23 6.10 -12.96 21.62
CA MET A 23 4.74 -13.46 21.33
C MET A 23 3.67 -12.39 21.60
N GLY A 24 3.78 -11.66 22.71
CA GLY A 24 2.87 -10.56 23.04
C GLY A 24 2.92 -9.43 22.00
N PHE A 25 4.12 -9.03 21.57
CA PHE A 25 4.31 -8.01 20.54
C PHE A 25 3.71 -8.43 19.19
N ILE A 26 3.97 -9.67 18.77
CA ILE A 26 3.40 -10.25 17.55
C ILE A 26 1.87 -10.26 17.63
N ALA A 27 1.28 -10.70 18.75
CA ALA A 27 -0.16 -10.70 18.96
C ALA A 27 -0.76 -9.29 18.90
N CYS A 28 -0.11 -8.29 19.50
CA CYS A 28 -0.54 -6.89 19.42
C CYS A 28 -0.53 -6.36 17.97
N ILE A 29 0.49 -6.70 17.16
CA ILE A 29 0.53 -6.35 15.74
C ILE A 29 -0.66 -6.98 15.01
N PHE A 30 -0.91 -8.27 15.19
CA PHE A 30 -2.03 -8.94 14.54
C PHE A 30 -3.39 -8.38 14.97
N LEU A 31 -3.58 -8.04 16.25
CA LEU A 31 -4.79 -7.40 16.75
C LEU A 31 -4.97 -5.99 16.17
N ALA A 32 -3.91 -5.19 16.11
CA ALA A 32 -3.95 -3.84 15.52
C ALA A 32 -4.29 -3.90 14.02
N ILE A 33 -3.68 -4.84 13.29
CA ILE A 33 -4.01 -5.12 11.90
C ILE A 33 -5.48 -5.55 11.80
N GLY A 34 -5.92 -6.54 12.57
CA GLY A 34 -7.30 -7.05 12.56
C GLY A 34 -8.34 -5.96 12.85
N ALA A 35 -8.09 -5.11 13.84
CA ALA A 35 -8.95 -3.97 14.16
C ALA A 35 -9.00 -2.94 13.02
N THR A 36 -7.85 -2.64 12.40
CA THR A 36 -7.77 -1.72 11.26
C THR A 36 -8.54 -2.27 10.05
N LEU A 37 -8.39 -3.56 9.77
CA LEU A 37 -9.10 -4.25 8.71
C LEU A 37 -10.61 -4.27 8.94
N TYR A 38 -11.04 -4.57 10.17
CA TYR A 38 -12.44 -4.55 10.57
C TYR A 38 -13.05 -3.16 10.39
N TRP A 39 -12.35 -2.12 10.86
CA TRP A 39 -12.79 -0.74 10.72
C TRP A 39 -12.89 -0.31 9.25
N MET A 40 -11.91 -0.67 8.41
CA MET A 40 -11.97 -0.40 6.97
C MET A 40 -13.11 -1.14 6.28
N ALA A 41 -13.37 -2.40 6.65
CA ALA A 41 -14.49 -3.16 6.12
C ALA A 41 -15.83 -2.50 6.47
N LEU A 42 -16.00 -2.05 7.72
CA LEU A 42 -17.16 -1.29 8.15
C LEU A 42 -17.29 0.03 7.39
N ALA A 43 -16.22 0.81 7.26
CA ALA A 43 -16.23 2.09 6.56
C ALA A 43 -16.61 1.92 5.08
N THR A 44 -16.02 0.93 4.42
CA THR A 44 -16.34 0.59 3.02
C THR A 44 -17.79 0.14 2.87
N PHE A 45 -18.28 -0.67 3.81
CA PHE A 45 -19.66 -1.14 3.81
C PHE A 45 -20.66 0.00 4.03
N ALA A 46 -20.32 0.95 4.90
CA ALA A 46 -21.12 2.15 5.13
C ALA A 46 -21.22 3.02 3.87
N VAL A 47 -20.13 3.18 3.12
CA VAL A 47 -20.15 3.89 1.82
C VAL A 47 -21.06 3.17 0.83
N ARG A 48 -20.93 1.84 0.70
CA ARG A 48 -21.75 1.06 -0.24
C ARG A 48 -23.24 1.13 0.05
N ARG A 49 -23.63 1.20 1.33
CA ARG A 49 -25.03 1.30 1.74
C ARG A 49 -25.63 2.69 1.55
N ASN A 50 -24.81 3.74 1.54
CA ASN A 50 -25.27 5.10 1.27
C ASN A 50 -25.34 5.33 -0.25
N GLU A 51 -26.35 4.72 -0.89
CA GLU A 51 -26.58 4.81 -2.35
C GLU A 51 -26.81 6.25 -2.84
N ALA A 52 -27.29 7.14 -1.96
CA ALA A 52 -27.34 8.57 -2.20
C ALA A 52 -26.19 9.26 -1.46
N LEU A 53 -24.99 9.26 -2.06
CA LEU A 53 -23.96 10.22 -1.65
C LEU A 53 -24.61 11.62 -1.71
N PRO A 54 -24.52 12.42 -0.64
CA PRO A 54 -25.10 13.76 -0.64
C PRO A 54 -24.61 14.50 -1.88
N GLU A 55 -25.52 15.18 -2.59
CA GLU A 55 -25.17 16.02 -3.72
C GLU A 55 -24.25 17.15 -3.20
N VAL A 56 -22.94 16.91 -3.25
CA VAL A 56 -21.97 17.93 -2.93
C VAL A 56 -22.02 18.96 -4.06
N PRO A 57 -22.22 20.25 -3.75
CA PRO A 57 -22.26 21.30 -4.75
C PRO A 57 -20.98 21.26 -5.60
N ALA A 58 -21.12 21.60 -6.88
CA ALA A 58 -19.96 21.64 -7.77
C ALA A 58 -18.96 22.68 -7.24
N THR A 59 -17.67 22.35 -7.21
CA THR A 59 -16.61 23.26 -6.76
C THR A 59 -15.58 23.49 -7.86
N CYS A 60 -14.87 24.61 -7.85
CA CYS A 60 -13.76 24.80 -8.79
C CYS A 60 -12.64 23.80 -8.47
N GLU A 61 -12.20 22.99 -9.44
CA GLU A 61 -11.18 21.96 -9.19
C GLU A 61 -9.80 22.53 -8.81
N GLU A 62 -9.56 23.82 -9.11
CA GLU A 62 -8.30 24.50 -8.82
C GLU A 62 -8.27 25.08 -7.40
N CYS A 63 -9.28 25.88 -7.03
CA CYS A 63 -9.30 26.61 -5.76
C CYS A 63 -10.31 26.07 -4.73
N GLY A 64 -11.29 25.26 -5.13
CA GLY A 64 -12.34 24.73 -4.26
C GLY A 64 -13.54 25.67 -4.05
N TYR A 65 -13.63 26.78 -4.79
CA TYR A 65 -14.76 27.71 -4.68
C TYR A 65 -16.08 27.07 -5.10
N ASP A 66 -17.17 27.37 -4.39
CA ASP A 66 -18.51 26.86 -4.69
C ASP A 66 -19.07 27.44 -5.99
N LEU A 67 -19.40 26.57 -6.95
CA LEU A 67 -19.91 26.90 -8.27
C LEU A 67 -21.44 26.74 -8.40
N SER A 68 -22.16 26.66 -7.28
CA SER A 68 -23.63 26.63 -7.26
C SER A 68 -24.22 27.87 -7.95
N TYR A 69 -23.54 29.01 -7.83
CA TYR A 69 -23.86 30.25 -8.53
C TYR A 69 -22.88 30.45 -9.69
N ARG A 70 -23.27 29.99 -10.88
CA ARG A 70 -22.40 30.08 -12.07
C ARG A 70 -22.37 31.51 -12.60
N PRO A 71 -21.20 32.18 -12.61
CA PRO A 71 -21.07 33.47 -13.28
C PRO A 71 -21.22 33.31 -14.80
N GLU A 72 -21.83 34.29 -15.46
CA GLU A 72 -22.00 34.31 -16.92
C GLU A 72 -20.68 34.31 -17.70
N SER A 73 -19.58 34.74 -17.06
CA SER A 73 -18.26 34.83 -17.66
C SER A 73 -17.63 33.48 -18.02
N GLY A 74 -18.18 32.37 -17.52
CA GLY A 74 -17.59 31.04 -17.68
C GLY A 74 -16.27 30.86 -16.94
N ARG A 75 -15.92 31.74 -15.99
CA ARG A 75 -14.68 31.70 -15.19
C ARG A 75 -14.97 31.71 -13.69
N CYS A 76 -14.15 31.03 -12.91
CA CYS A 76 -14.21 31.08 -11.45
C CYS A 76 -13.90 32.49 -10.95
N THR A 77 -14.73 33.01 -10.05
CA THR A 77 -14.58 34.36 -9.49
C THR A 77 -13.38 34.50 -8.56
N GLU A 78 -12.88 33.40 -7.99
CA GLU A 78 -11.72 33.39 -7.09
C GLU A 78 -10.40 33.26 -7.84
N CYS A 79 -10.22 32.20 -8.64
CA CYS A 79 -8.93 31.92 -9.30
C CYS A 79 -8.86 32.35 -10.77
N GLY A 80 -9.98 32.75 -11.38
CA GLY A 80 -10.06 33.09 -12.81
C GLY A 80 -9.97 31.89 -13.76
N GLY A 81 -9.87 30.66 -13.23
CA GLY A 81 -9.83 29.41 -13.99
C GLY A 81 -11.14 29.14 -14.73
N PRO A 82 -11.11 28.42 -15.86
CA PRO A 82 -12.29 28.19 -16.69
C PRO A 82 -13.25 27.17 -16.03
N LEU A 83 -14.56 27.47 -16.06
CA LEU A 83 -15.57 26.67 -15.36
C LEU A 83 -15.91 25.37 -16.07
N ASP A 84 -15.78 25.31 -17.39
CA ASP A 84 -16.01 24.10 -18.19
C ASP A 84 -15.11 22.94 -17.73
N VAL A 85 -13.85 23.22 -17.37
CA VAL A 85 -12.91 22.23 -16.82
C VAL A 85 -13.40 21.64 -15.49
N SER A 86 -14.15 22.41 -14.69
CA SER A 86 -14.68 21.95 -13.41
C SER A 86 -16.08 21.36 -13.53
N LEU A 87 -16.92 21.90 -14.41
CA LEU A 87 -18.34 21.52 -14.53
C LEU A 87 -18.59 20.39 -15.53
N ASP A 88 -17.69 20.16 -16.47
CA ASP A 88 -17.75 19.04 -17.41
C ASP A 88 -16.62 18.02 -17.10
N PRO A 89 -16.94 16.95 -16.33
CA PRO A 89 -15.98 15.90 -16.02
C PRO A 89 -15.41 15.25 -17.29
N GLY A 90 -16.14 15.26 -18.40
CA GLY A 90 -15.74 14.66 -19.67
C GLY A 90 -14.51 15.31 -20.30
N VAL A 91 -14.17 16.56 -19.92
CA VAL A 91 -13.02 17.28 -20.47
C VAL A 91 -11.72 16.84 -19.79
N ARG A 92 -11.68 16.83 -18.45
CA ARG A 92 -10.45 16.54 -17.69
C ARG A 92 -10.43 15.12 -17.12
N ARG A 93 -11.54 14.69 -16.51
CA ARG A 93 -11.70 13.38 -15.85
C ARG A 93 -12.27 12.38 -16.82
N VAL A 94 -11.53 12.14 -17.89
CA VAL A 94 -11.91 11.19 -18.95
C VAL A 94 -11.93 9.73 -18.47
N GLY A 95 -11.65 9.42 -17.21
CA GLY A 95 -11.53 8.07 -16.70
C GLY A 95 -10.23 7.36 -17.12
N ILE A 96 -9.96 6.25 -16.44
CA ILE A 96 -8.77 5.44 -16.68
C ILE A 96 -9.11 4.18 -17.48
N ALA A 97 -8.13 3.62 -18.19
CA ALA A 97 -8.35 2.46 -19.06
C ALA A 97 -8.98 1.27 -18.32
N TRP A 98 -8.55 1.03 -17.07
CA TRP A 98 -9.09 -0.03 -16.22
C TRP A 98 -10.60 0.14 -15.96
N GLU A 99 -11.06 1.36 -15.73
CA GLU A 99 -12.47 1.66 -15.47
C GLU A 99 -13.36 1.62 -16.70
N LYS A 100 -12.77 1.75 -17.90
CA LYS A 100 -13.51 1.67 -19.16
C LYS A 100 -13.59 0.24 -19.67
N THR A 101 -12.46 -0.39 -19.93
CA THR A 101 -12.41 -1.69 -20.62
C THR A 101 -12.10 -2.86 -19.70
N GLY A 102 -11.48 -2.61 -18.54
CA GLY A 102 -10.92 -3.68 -17.71
C GLY A 102 -9.82 -4.47 -18.43
N GLY A 103 -9.49 -5.65 -17.90
CA GLY A 103 -8.52 -6.58 -18.47
C GLY A 103 -7.05 -6.29 -18.12
N VAL A 104 -6.18 -7.28 -18.36
CA VAL A 104 -4.78 -7.29 -17.92
C VAL A 104 -3.98 -6.11 -18.51
N ARG A 105 -4.14 -5.82 -19.81
CA ARG A 105 -3.45 -4.68 -20.45
C ARG A 105 -3.84 -3.34 -19.83
N ALA A 106 -5.11 -3.15 -19.49
CA ALA A 106 -5.59 -1.93 -18.85
C ALA A 106 -5.13 -1.83 -17.39
N TRP A 107 -5.09 -2.97 -16.67
CA TRP A 107 -4.54 -3.07 -15.32
C TRP A 107 -3.05 -2.70 -15.28
N ILE A 108 -2.24 -3.24 -16.20
CA ILE A 108 -0.82 -2.87 -16.34
C ILE A 108 -0.68 -1.38 -16.62
N ARG A 109 -1.46 -0.82 -17.56
CA ARG A 109 -1.42 0.61 -17.88
C ARG A 109 -1.84 1.50 -16.71
N ALA A 110 -2.81 1.06 -15.90
CA ALA A 110 -3.23 1.78 -14.71
C ALA A 110 -2.15 1.75 -13.62
N ASN A 111 -1.56 0.58 -13.34
CA ASN A 111 -0.39 0.47 -12.46
C ASN A 111 0.74 1.41 -12.91
N ALA A 112 1.03 1.40 -14.21
CA ALA A 112 2.03 2.25 -14.81
C ALA A 112 1.75 3.75 -14.60
N GLY A 113 0.50 4.14 -14.80
CA GLY A 113 0.05 5.52 -14.57
C GLY A 113 0.22 5.95 -13.12
N VAL A 114 -0.19 5.11 -12.16
CA VAL A 114 -0.05 5.42 -10.73
C VAL A 114 1.43 5.53 -10.33
N ILE A 115 2.27 4.58 -10.75
CA ILE A 115 3.68 4.52 -10.35
C ILE A 115 4.47 5.67 -10.97
N TRP A 116 4.43 5.82 -12.29
CA TRP A 116 5.33 6.72 -13.03
C TRP A 116 4.75 8.11 -13.31
N ARG A 117 3.41 8.25 -13.34
CA ARG A 117 2.74 9.53 -13.67
C ARG A 117 1.57 9.82 -12.73
N PRO A 118 1.75 9.78 -11.39
CA PRO A 118 0.66 9.86 -10.43
C PRO A 118 -0.20 11.12 -10.64
N ARG A 119 0.44 12.27 -10.87
CA ARG A 119 -0.29 13.54 -11.11
C ARG A 119 -1.27 13.44 -12.27
N SER A 120 -0.78 13.06 -13.44
CA SER A 120 -1.62 12.93 -14.64
C SER A 120 -2.68 11.82 -14.49
N PHE A 121 -2.37 10.77 -13.72
CA PHE A 121 -3.32 9.70 -13.42
C PHE A 121 -4.49 10.21 -12.58
N TYR A 122 -4.23 10.86 -11.44
CA TYR A 122 -5.27 11.34 -10.51
C TYR A 122 -6.04 12.56 -11.04
N GLU A 123 -5.44 13.39 -11.89
CA GLU A 123 -6.15 14.45 -12.61
C GLU A 123 -7.21 13.91 -13.58
N ARG A 124 -7.02 12.68 -14.09
CA ARG A 124 -7.96 12.03 -15.02
C ARG A 124 -8.94 11.06 -14.36
N LEU A 125 -8.73 10.75 -13.08
CA LEU A 125 -9.52 9.75 -12.37
C LEU A 125 -10.93 10.29 -12.09
N GLU A 126 -11.95 9.51 -12.46
CA GLU A 126 -13.35 9.77 -12.12
C GLU A 126 -13.58 9.36 -10.65
N MET A 127 -14.15 10.25 -9.83
CA MET A 127 -14.19 10.02 -8.38
C MET A 127 -15.50 9.39 -7.90
N ARG A 128 -16.63 9.66 -8.56
CA ARG A 128 -17.96 9.17 -8.15
C ARG A 128 -18.48 7.98 -8.94
N ARG A 129 -17.69 7.40 -9.85
CA ARG A 129 -18.09 6.26 -10.69
C ARG A 129 -17.25 5.02 -10.45
N ASN A 130 -17.80 3.86 -10.79
CA ASN A 130 -17.07 2.59 -10.92
C ASN A 130 -16.29 2.12 -9.67
N GLU A 131 -16.81 2.33 -8.46
CA GLU A 131 -16.16 1.85 -7.22
C GLU A 131 -15.87 0.35 -7.25
N ALA A 132 -16.79 -0.46 -7.79
CA ALA A 132 -16.60 -1.90 -7.95
C ALA A 132 -15.32 -2.26 -8.73
N ARG A 133 -14.96 -1.48 -9.76
CA ARG A 133 -13.73 -1.72 -10.53
C ARG A 133 -12.49 -1.36 -9.74
N GLY A 134 -12.53 -0.32 -8.91
CA GLY A 134 -11.39 0.02 -8.06
C GLY A 134 -11.13 -1.06 -6.99
N HIS A 135 -12.18 -1.69 -6.44
CA HIS A 135 -12.00 -2.89 -5.60
C HIS A 135 -11.36 -4.05 -6.35
N GLY A 136 -11.80 -4.31 -7.59
CA GLY A 136 -11.17 -5.31 -8.46
C GLY A 136 -9.70 -5.00 -8.74
N PHE A 137 -9.34 -3.72 -8.84
CA PHE A 137 -7.94 -3.27 -9.02
C PHE A 137 -7.07 -3.64 -7.83
N VAL A 138 -7.52 -3.35 -6.60
CA VAL A 138 -6.83 -3.72 -5.36
C VAL A 138 -6.65 -5.23 -5.27
N LEU A 139 -7.73 -5.98 -5.47
CA LEU A 139 -7.70 -7.44 -5.40
C LEU A 139 -6.68 -8.02 -6.37
N LEU A 140 -6.70 -7.55 -7.63
CA LEU A 140 -5.78 -8.04 -8.65
C LEU A 140 -4.33 -7.69 -8.33
N ASN A 141 -4.04 -6.50 -7.78
CA ASN A 141 -2.70 -6.16 -7.30
C ASN A 141 -2.24 -7.09 -6.18
N CYS A 142 -3.05 -7.31 -5.14
CA CYS A 142 -2.68 -8.18 -4.02
C CYS A 142 -2.44 -9.62 -4.47
N VAL A 143 -3.31 -10.17 -5.32
CA VAL A 143 -3.14 -11.54 -5.86
C VAL A 143 -1.88 -11.64 -6.71
N ALA A 144 -1.65 -10.69 -7.61
CA ALA A 144 -0.48 -10.70 -8.48
C ALA A 144 0.83 -10.54 -7.69
N ILE A 145 0.87 -9.69 -6.67
CA ILE A 145 1.98 -9.58 -5.71
C ILE A 145 2.24 -10.91 -5.02
N GLY A 146 1.18 -11.56 -4.51
CA GLY A 146 1.29 -12.88 -3.88
C GLY A 146 1.91 -13.92 -4.81
N ILE A 147 1.41 -14.01 -6.05
CA ILE A 147 1.94 -14.95 -7.06
C ILE A 147 3.42 -14.69 -7.34
N VAL A 148 3.80 -13.43 -7.64
CA VAL A 148 5.20 -13.08 -7.94
C VAL A 148 6.11 -13.40 -6.76
N THR A 149 5.67 -13.11 -5.54
CA THR A 149 6.42 -13.40 -4.32
C THR A 149 6.58 -14.91 -4.12
N GLY A 150 5.49 -15.68 -4.25
CA GLY A 150 5.53 -17.14 -4.13
C GLY A 150 6.48 -17.78 -5.13
N LEU A 151 6.39 -17.39 -6.41
CA LEU A 151 7.32 -17.85 -7.46
C LEU A 151 8.76 -17.50 -7.11
N SER A 152 8.98 -16.31 -6.57
CA SER A 152 10.31 -15.86 -6.17
C SER A 152 10.90 -16.69 -5.02
N PHE A 153 10.11 -16.99 -3.97
CA PHE A 153 10.56 -17.82 -2.86
C PHE A 153 10.78 -19.28 -3.29
N THR A 154 9.95 -19.81 -4.20
CA THR A 154 10.21 -21.10 -4.83
C THR A 154 11.54 -21.10 -5.56
N GLY A 155 11.86 -20.04 -6.31
CA GLY A 155 13.16 -19.88 -6.97
C GLY A 155 14.33 -19.90 -5.97
N LEU A 156 14.24 -19.13 -4.88
CA LEU A 156 15.25 -19.12 -3.82
C LEU A 156 15.42 -20.50 -3.18
N TYR A 157 14.32 -21.20 -2.89
CA TYR A 157 14.36 -22.56 -2.34
C TYR A 157 15.09 -23.54 -3.27
N PHE A 158 14.88 -23.42 -4.59
CA PHE A 158 15.59 -24.25 -5.56
C PHE A 158 17.09 -23.93 -5.66
N VAL A 159 17.47 -22.67 -5.49
CA VAL A 159 18.89 -22.27 -5.43
C VAL A 159 19.58 -22.86 -4.19
N ASP A 160 18.89 -22.86 -3.05
CA ASP A 160 19.44 -23.31 -1.77
C ASP A 160 19.53 -24.85 -1.64
N VAL A 161 18.44 -25.56 -1.97
CA VAL A 161 18.30 -27.01 -1.70
C VAL A 161 18.55 -27.87 -2.95
N GLY A 162 18.63 -27.26 -4.14
CA GLY A 162 18.74 -27.97 -5.41
C GLY A 162 17.44 -28.67 -5.85
N ASN A 163 17.51 -29.42 -6.96
CA ASN A 163 16.32 -30.02 -7.63
C ASN A 163 15.70 -31.22 -6.90
N SER A 164 16.34 -31.75 -5.86
CA SER A 164 15.97 -33.02 -5.22
C SER A 164 14.62 -32.99 -4.48
N TYR A 165 13.98 -31.83 -4.34
CA TYR A 165 12.75 -31.63 -3.57
C TYR A 165 11.68 -30.77 -4.28
N LEU A 166 11.47 -31.01 -5.59
CA LEU A 166 10.52 -30.26 -6.43
C LEU A 166 9.13 -30.10 -5.78
N GLY A 167 8.55 -31.18 -5.23
CA GLY A 167 7.22 -31.14 -4.62
C GLY A 167 7.14 -30.28 -3.34
N ARG A 168 8.22 -30.28 -2.53
CA ARG A 168 8.29 -29.46 -1.31
C ARG A 168 8.47 -27.98 -1.64
N GLY A 169 9.29 -27.66 -2.64
CA GLY A 169 9.50 -26.28 -3.11
C GLY A 169 8.23 -25.63 -3.67
N ILE A 170 7.40 -26.39 -4.41
CA ILE A 170 6.10 -25.90 -4.90
C ILE A 170 5.15 -25.61 -3.73
N SER A 171 5.07 -26.52 -2.76
CA SER A 171 4.19 -26.36 -1.58
C SER A 171 4.56 -25.11 -0.77
N ILE A 172 5.87 -24.91 -0.52
CA ILE A 172 6.38 -23.69 0.13
C ILE A 172 6.00 -22.45 -0.68
N GLY A 173 6.17 -22.50 -2.01
CA GLY A 173 5.78 -21.42 -2.92
C GLY A 173 4.32 -20.99 -2.78
N ILE A 174 3.40 -21.95 -2.77
CA ILE A 174 1.96 -21.70 -2.65
C ILE A 174 1.62 -21.09 -1.29
N ILE A 175 2.18 -21.64 -0.20
CA ILE A 175 1.96 -21.11 1.16
C ILE A 175 2.47 -19.68 1.25
N MET A 176 3.68 -19.41 0.74
CA MET A 176 4.24 -18.08 0.71
C MET A 176 3.40 -17.13 -0.16
N ALA A 177 2.93 -17.58 -1.34
CA ALA A 177 2.07 -16.76 -2.19
C ALA A 177 0.81 -16.28 -1.47
N ALA A 178 0.12 -17.19 -0.78
CA ALA A 178 -1.08 -16.87 -0.02
C ALA A 178 -0.77 -15.95 1.16
N ALA A 179 0.26 -16.25 1.94
CA ALA A 179 0.67 -15.44 3.09
C ALA A 179 1.02 -14.01 2.67
N PHE A 180 1.81 -13.84 1.60
CA PHE A 180 2.22 -12.53 1.12
C PHE A 180 1.10 -11.77 0.41
N ALA A 181 0.14 -12.43 -0.24
CA ALA A 181 -1.06 -11.77 -0.76
C ALA A 181 -1.87 -11.12 0.38
N VAL A 182 -2.08 -11.88 1.48
CA VAL A 182 -2.79 -11.38 2.68
C VAL A 182 -2.00 -10.28 3.35
N PHE A 183 -0.68 -10.45 3.50
CA PHE A 183 0.18 -9.46 4.12
C PHE A 183 0.24 -8.16 3.30
N ALA A 184 0.37 -8.24 1.97
CA ALA A 184 0.33 -7.07 1.08
C ALA A 184 -0.98 -6.30 1.21
N TRP A 185 -2.10 -7.02 1.25
CA TRP A 185 -3.41 -6.43 1.49
C TRP A 185 -3.50 -5.75 2.87
N ALA A 186 -3.04 -6.43 3.93
CA ALA A 186 -3.05 -5.89 5.29
C ALA A 186 -2.22 -4.61 5.43
N VAL A 187 -1.00 -4.60 4.89
CA VAL A 187 -0.12 -3.42 4.88
C VAL A 187 -0.77 -2.27 4.10
N HIS A 188 -1.34 -2.56 2.93
CA HIS A 188 -2.01 -1.55 2.12
C HIS A 188 -3.23 -0.93 2.84
N CYS A 189 -4.03 -1.77 3.52
CA CYS A 189 -5.12 -1.31 4.37
C CYS A 189 -4.60 -0.44 5.53
N ALA A 190 -3.56 -0.87 6.25
CA ALA A 190 -3.00 -0.13 7.37
C ALA A 190 -2.50 1.26 6.95
N ILE A 191 -1.73 1.34 5.87
CA ILE A 191 -1.23 2.63 5.34
C ILE A 191 -2.37 3.49 4.83
N GLY A 192 -3.36 2.90 4.17
CA GLY A 192 -4.59 3.58 3.76
C GLY A 192 -5.35 4.20 4.93
N ALA A 193 -5.47 3.47 6.05
CA ALA A 193 -6.14 3.95 7.25
C ALA A 193 -5.39 5.12 7.89
N ILE A 194 -4.06 5.04 7.98
CA ILE A 194 -3.22 6.14 8.47
C ILE A 194 -3.39 7.37 7.56
N ALA A 195 -3.28 7.19 6.24
CA ALA A 195 -3.47 8.27 5.27
C ALA A 195 -4.85 8.92 5.38
N PHE A 196 -5.89 8.11 5.60
CA PHE A 196 -7.25 8.57 5.82
C PHE A 196 -7.37 9.42 7.10
N LEU A 197 -6.85 8.94 8.23
CA LEU A 197 -6.87 9.67 9.50
C LEU A 197 -6.13 11.01 9.39
N LEU A 198 -4.97 11.02 8.72
CA LEU A 198 -4.22 12.25 8.45
C LEU A 198 -5.00 13.21 7.55
N ALA A 199 -5.68 12.71 6.52
CA ALA A 199 -6.50 13.53 5.64
C ALA A 199 -7.69 14.16 6.36
N MET A 200 -8.34 13.41 7.27
CA MET A 200 -9.38 13.95 8.15
C MET A 200 -8.83 15.02 9.10
N TYR A 201 -7.71 14.72 9.76
CA TYR A 201 -7.06 15.64 10.70
C TYR A 201 -6.69 16.97 10.03
N TRP A 202 -6.15 16.91 8.81
CA TRP A 202 -5.81 18.10 8.02
C TRP A 202 -6.98 18.72 7.25
N ARG A 203 -8.19 18.15 7.36
CA ARG A 203 -9.36 18.56 6.57
C ARG A 203 -9.06 18.63 5.06
N ALA A 204 -8.22 17.72 4.56
CA ALA A 204 -7.69 17.75 3.21
C ALA A 204 -8.64 17.16 2.15
N ALA A 205 -9.61 16.34 2.56
CA ALA A 205 -10.63 15.78 1.68
C ALA A 205 -12.02 16.00 2.28
N PRO A 206 -12.94 16.67 1.55
CA PRO A 206 -14.30 16.91 2.04
C PRO A 206 -15.18 15.64 2.00
N VAL A 207 -14.83 14.64 1.19
CA VAL A 207 -15.68 13.47 0.91
C VAL A 207 -14.90 12.18 1.08
N PHE A 208 -15.45 11.25 1.88
CA PHE A 208 -14.86 9.94 2.14
C PHE A 208 -14.64 9.13 0.86
N ALA A 209 -15.61 9.17 -0.06
CA ALA A 209 -15.54 8.46 -1.34
C ALA A 209 -14.25 8.79 -2.12
N HIS A 210 -13.78 10.04 -2.04
CA HIS A 210 -12.56 10.44 -2.74
C HIS A 210 -11.33 9.74 -2.17
N ILE A 211 -11.22 9.67 -0.85
CA ILE A 211 -10.10 8.99 -0.20
C ILE A 211 -10.17 7.49 -0.47
N SER A 212 -11.36 6.88 -0.42
CA SER A 212 -11.55 5.45 -0.73
C SER A 212 -11.06 5.12 -2.15
N LYS A 213 -11.40 5.95 -3.14
CA LYS A 213 -10.97 5.78 -4.53
C LYS A 213 -9.45 5.92 -4.68
N VAL A 214 -8.85 6.92 -4.04
CA VAL A 214 -7.38 7.10 -4.02
C VAL A 214 -6.71 5.88 -3.38
N TRP A 215 -7.25 5.40 -2.25
CA TRP A 215 -6.78 4.18 -1.59
C TRP A 215 -6.77 2.99 -2.54
N GLN A 216 -7.86 2.76 -3.27
CA GLN A 216 -7.95 1.65 -4.20
C GLN A 216 -6.82 1.67 -5.25
N TYR A 217 -6.52 2.83 -5.84
CA TYR A 217 -5.49 2.93 -6.89
C TYR A 217 -4.06 3.03 -6.38
N GLU A 218 -3.84 3.57 -5.17
CA GLU A 218 -2.52 3.54 -4.53
C GLU A 218 -2.05 2.12 -4.17
N SER A 219 -2.92 1.10 -4.27
CA SER A 219 -2.50 -0.31 -4.22
C SER A 219 -1.41 -0.64 -5.26
N ALA A 220 -1.36 0.09 -6.38
CA ALA A 220 -0.29 -0.07 -7.38
C ALA A 220 1.10 0.26 -6.81
N PHE A 221 1.21 1.19 -5.87
CA PHE A 221 2.50 1.56 -5.28
C PHE A 221 3.09 0.44 -4.39
N ALA A 222 2.25 -0.50 -3.95
CA ALA A 222 2.72 -1.70 -3.25
C ALA A 222 3.73 -2.49 -4.10
N TRP A 223 3.64 -2.45 -5.44
CA TRP A 223 4.64 -3.08 -6.31
C TRP A 223 6.05 -2.51 -6.14
N VAL A 224 6.18 -1.20 -5.93
CA VAL A 224 7.49 -0.55 -5.75
C VAL A 224 8.14 -1.06 -4.46
N VAL A 225 7.35 -1.10 -3.38
CA VAL A 225 7.75 -1.67 -2.09
C VAL A 225 8.19 -3.12 -2.30
N TRP A 226 7.34 -3.94 -2.92
CA TRP A 226 7.60 -5.36 -3.07
C TRP A 226 8.80 -5.69 -3.95
N VAL A 227 8.98 -5.00 -5.08
CA VAL A 227 10.13 -5.23 -5.95
C VAL A 227 11.43 -4.94 -5.23
N VAL A 228 11.50 -3.86 -4.44
CA VAL A 228 12.69 -3.52 -3.68
C VAL A 228 12.94 -4.53 -2.56
N PHE A 229 11.91 -4.95 -1.82
CA PHE A 229 12.02 -6.02 -0.82
C PHE A 229 12.49 -7.34 -1.41
N MET A 230 11.94 -7.71 -2.56
CA MET A 230 12.32 -8.92 -3.26
C MET A 230 13.77 -8.84 -3.73
N ALA A 231 14.17 -7.74 -4.38
CA ALA A 231 15.54 -7.53 -4.80
C ALA A 231 16.52 -7.60 -3.62
N TYR A 232 16.19 -6.94 -2.50
CA TYR A 232 16.99 -7.01 -1.28
C TYR A 232 17.11 -8.45 -0.75
N THR A 233 16.00 -9.18 -0.69
CA THR A 233 15.99 -10.58 -0.23
C THR A 233 16.87 -11.47 -1.12
N TRP A 234 16.75 -11.33 -2.44
CA TRP A 234 17.61 -12.06 -3.38
C TRP A 234 19.09 -11.71 -3.18
N ILE A 235 19.41 -10.43 -3.03
CA ILE A 235 20.80 -10.00 -2.80
C ILE A 235 21.35 -10.61 -1.52
N VAL A 236 20.58 -10.55 -0.43
CA VAL A 236 20.98 -11.12 0.87
C VAL A 236 21.20 -12.63 0.78
N VAL A 237 20.31 -13.37 0.12
CA VAL A 237 20.43 -14.83 0.03
C VAL A 237 21.57 -15.25 -0.90
N VAL A 238 21.65 -14.66 -2.09
CA VAL A 238 22.65 -15.05 -3.10
C VAL A 238 24.06 -14.61 -2.70
N PHE A 239 24.19 -13.44 -2.07
CA PHE A 239 25.48 -12.87 -1.69
C PHE A 239 25.71 -12.89 -0.19
N GLU A 240 25.09 -13.83 0.56
CA GLU A 240 25.19 -13.87 2.02
C GLU A 240 26.64 -13.90 2.51
N ALA A 241 27.45 -14.81 1.98
CA ALA A 241 28.85 -14.95 2.40
C ALA A 241 29.70 -13.70 2.08
N PRO A 242 29.73 -13.18 0.82
CA PRO A 242 30.43 -11.94 0.53
C PRO A 242 29.97 -10.73 1.34
N LEU A 243 28.66 -10.60 1.59
CA LEU A 243 28.10 -9.51 2.39
C LEU A 243 28.51 -9.62 3.87
N ARG A 244 28.50 -10.84 4.41
CA ARG A 244 28.98 -11.12 5.77
C ARG A 244 30.45 -10.77 5.93
N ASP A 245 31.30 -11.27 5.02
CA ASP A 245 32.74 -10.98 5.03
C ASP A 245 33.01 -9.47 4.93
N PHE A 246 32.27 -8.78 4.05
CA PHE A 246 32.36 -7.32 3.91
C PHE A 246 31.98 -6.60 5.21
N VAL A 247 30.91 -7.01 5.88
CA VAL A 247 30.46 -6.42 7.14
C VAL A 247 31.44 -6.68 8.28
N ASP A 248 32.04 -7.87 8.32
CA ASP A 248 33.03 -8.26 9.33
C ASP A 248 34.32 -7.42 9.21
N ILE A 249 34.70 -6.95 8.01
CA ILE A 249 35.82 -6.00 7.81
C ILE A 249 35.64 -4.71 8.62
N PHE A 250 34.40 -4.27 8.84
CA PHE A 250 34.09 -3.09 9.65
C PHE A 250 33.90 -3.38 11.14
N GLY A 251 34.12 -4.62 11.58
CA GLY A 251 33.93 -5.05 12.97
C GLY A 251 32.47 -5.06 13.42
N LEU A 252 31.53 -5.05 12.47
CA LEU A 252 30.10 -5.08 12.73
C LEU A 252 29.58 -6.52 12.61
N ARG A 253 28.52 -6.86 13.35
CA ARG A 253 27.87 -8.17 13.24
C ARG A 253 26.78 -8.15 12.17
N TRP A 254 26.87 -9.04 11.19
CA TRP A 254 25.87 -9.17 10.11
C TRP A 254 24.42 -9.20 10.62
N TYR A 255 24.15 -10.03 11.64
CA TYR A 255 22.82 -10.17 12.24
C TYR A 255 22.31 -8.90 12.96
N THR A 256 23.19 -7.94 13.27
CA THR A 256 22.82 -6.65 13.83
C THR A 256 22.50 -5.61 12.74
N ILE A 257 23.26 -5.62 11.62
CA ILE A 257 23.04 -4.67 10.52
C ILE A 257 21.77 -4.99 9.74
N GLN A 258 21.55 -6.27 9.42
CA GLN A 258 20.42 -6.68 8.58
C GLN A 258 19.06 -6.14 9.04
N PRO A 259 18.64 -6.25 10.32
CA PRO A 259 17.36 -5.70 10.76
C PRO A 259 17.30 -4.18 10.68
N ILE A 260 18.42 -3.47 10.91
CA ILE A 260 18.47 -2.00 10.78
C ILE A 260 18.22 -1.60 9.33
N VAL A 261 18.85 -2.27 8.36
CA VAL A 261 18.64 -2.00 6.93
C VAL A 261 17.18 -2.23 6.54
N VAL A 262 16.59 -3.34 7.00
CA VAL A 262 15.17 -3.64 6.76
C VAL A 262 14.27 -2.56 7.37
N LEU A 263 14.52 -2.15 8.62
CA LEU A 263 13.73 -1.11 9.28
C LEU A 263 13.82 0.25 8.57
N VAL A 264 15.02 0.66 8.16
CA VAL A 264 15.22 1.90 7.38
C VAL A 264 14.48 1.82 6.03
N MET A 265 14.53 0.66 5.37
CA MET A 265 13.82 0.44 4.12
C MET A 265 12.29 0.49 4.31
N ILE A 266 11.74 -0.17 5.34
CA ILE A 266 10.32 -0.07 5.70
C ILE A 266 9.94 1.40 5.98
N GLY A 267 10.70 2.08 6.83
CA GLY A 267 10.42 3.45 7.24
C GLY A 267 10.40 4.42 6.06
N THR A 268 11.43 4.38 5.21
CA THR A 268 11.51 5.22 4.00
C THR A 268 10.37 4.95 3.03
N MET A 269 9.97 3.69 2.84
CA MET A 269 8.84 3.32 2.00
C MET A 269 7.49 3.78 2.56
N VAL A 270 7.26 3.61 3.86
CA VAL A 270 6.02 4.07 4.52
C VAL A 270 5.90 5.59 4.40
N VAL A 271 6.97 6.34 4.68
CA VAL A 271 6.99 7.81 4.52
C VAL A 271 6.73 8.21 3.07
N GLY A 272 7.41 7.55 2.12
CA GLY A 272 7.20 7.78 0.69
C GLY A 272 5.76 7.51 0.26
N TRP A 273 5.14 6.44 0.77
CA TRP A 273 3.75 6.07 0.47
C TRP A 273 2.77 7.08 1.06
N LEU A 274 2.94 7.50 2.32
CA LEU A 274 2.10 8.53 2.94
C LEU A 274 2.21 9.87 2.21
N PHE A 275 3.41 10.25 1.77
CA PHE A 275 3.62 11.44 0.96
C PHE A 275 2.88 11.38 -0.38
N ARG A 276 2.88 10.21 -1.03
CA ARG A 276 2.11 9.97 -2.26
C ARG A 276 0.61 10.08 -2.01
N TYR A 277 0.09 9.45 -0.95
CA TYR A 277 -1.30 9.59 -0.54
C TYR A 277 -1.70 11.05 -0.38
N ARG A 278 -0.89 11.83 0.35
CA ARG A 278 -1.14 13.26 0.51
C ARG A 278 -1.24 13.98 -0.83
N ARG A 279 -0.31 13.72 -1.77
CA ARG A 279 -0.35 14.32 -3.10
C ARG A 279 -1.57 13.91 -3.91
N ALA A 280 -1.92 12.63 -3.91
CA ALA A 280 -3.09 12.10 -4.61
C ALA A 280 -4.39 12.71 -4.06
N ILE A 281 -4.54 12.76 -2.73
CA ILE A 281 -5.69 13.38 -2.08
C ILE A 281 -5.81 14.86 -2.44
N LEU A 282 -4.70 15.62 -2.41
CA LEU A 282 -4.71 17.03 -2.79
C LEU A 282 -5.09 17.25 -4.27
N GLN A 283 -4.79 16.30 -5.16
CA GLN A 283 -5.16 16.35 -6.59
C GLN A 283 -6.64 16.00 -6.83
N THR A 284 -7.26 15.25 -5.91
CA THR A 284 -8.65 14.81 -6.05
C THR A 284 -9.62 15.51 -5.09
N ARG A 285 -9.14 16.38 -4.20
CA ARG A 285 -9.98 16.96 -3.13
C ARG A 285 -11.16 17.80 -3.66
N TRP A 286 -10.96 18.47 -4.79
CA TRP A 286 -11.96 19.31 -5.46
C TRP A 286 -12.54 18.67 -6.72
N ALA A 287 -12.27 17.38 -6.93
CA ALA A 287 -12.79 16.67 -8.08
C ALA A 287 -14.33 16.70 -8.06
N ASN A 288 -14.94 17.24 -9.10
CA ASN A 288 -16.37 17.08 -9.31
C ASN A 288 -16.62 15.73 -10.00
N LEU A 289 -17.77 15.11 -9.67
CA LEU A 289 -18.35 13.91 -10.32
C LEU A 289 -17.33 12.90 -10.89
#